data_AF-A0A561EHY4-F1
#
_entry.id   AF-A0A561EHY4-F1
#
_cell.length_a   1.000
_cell.length_b   1.000
_cell.length_c   1.000
_cell.angle_alpha   90.00
_cell.angle_beta   90.00
_cell.angle_gamma   90.00
#
_symmetry.space_group_name_H-M   'P 1'
#
loop_
_entity.id
_entity.type
_entity.pdbx_description
1 polymer ?
#
loop_
_entity_poly.entity_id
_entity_poly.type
_entity_poly.pdbx_seq_one_letter_code
_entity_poly.pdbx_strand_id
1 'polypeptide(L)'
;MKWNLRLTAANKGVWKASELQRSLAEHGLVISAGKMSGLWSGQPVSLKLEDLDVICVVLDCEIGDLLIPEPAKVQSPGQQETARAAVGASTTAPTVVPKRRDGRSLPPV
;
A
#
# COMPACT_ATOMS: atom_id res chain seq x y z
N MET A 1 3.24 1.89 0.03
CA MET A 1 3.51 2.90 -1.01
C MET A 1 5.01 3.05 -1.11
N LYS A 2 5.57 3.11 -2.32
CA LYS A 2 6.98 3.38 -2.59
C LYS A 2 7.08 4.79 -3.17
N TRP A 3 8.02 5.56 -2.66
CA TRP A 3 8.32 6.90 -3.15
C TRP A 3 9.33 6.84 -4.30
N ASN A 4 9.03 7.50 -5.42
CA ASN A 4 9.79 7.39 -6.67
C ASN A 4 10.24 8.74 -7.25
N LEU A 5 10.34 9.78 -6.42
CA LEU A 5 10.66 11.14 -6.87
C LEU A 5 11.91 11.24 -7.74
N ARG A 6 13.01 10.61 -7.32
CA ARG A 6 14.30 10.74 -8.01
C ARG A 6 14.27 10.20 -9.44
N LEU A 7 13.59 9.08 -9.67
CA LEU A 7 13.49 8.50 -11.01
C LEU A 7 12.56 9.34 -11.89
N THR A 8 11.41 9.75 -11.34
CA THR A 8 10.45 10.62 -12.04
C THR A 8 11.10 11.96 -12.43
N ALA A 9 11.87 12.57 -11.52
CA ALA A 9 12.63 13.78 -11.78
C ALA A 9 13.69 13.57 -12.90
N ALA A 10 14.44 12.46 -12.85
CA ALA A 10 15.44 12.14 -13.87
C ALA A 10 14.82 11.95 -15.26
N ASN A 11 13.65 11.29 -15.35
CA ASN A 11 12.91 11.14 -16.61
C ASN A 11 12.47 12.49 -17.21
N LYS A 12 12.33 13.51 -16.36
CA LYS A 12 11.97 14.88 -16.72
C LYS A 12 13.19 15.80 -16.84
N GLY A 13 14.41 15.23 -16.82
CA GLY A 13 15.66 15.95 -17.03
C GLY A 13 16.25 16.60 -15.78
N VAL A 14 15.66 16.39 -14.60
CA VAL A 14 16.15 16.98 -13.34
C VAL A 14 17.01 15.95 -12.60
N TRP A 15 18.31 16.22 -12.52
CA TRP A 15 19.29 15.27 -11.98
C TRP A 15 19.80 15.63 -10.58
N LYS A 16 19.55 16.84 -10.11
CA LYS A 16 20.04 17.36 -8.83
C LYS A 16 18.88 17.79 -7.93
N ALA A 17 18.94 17.41 -6.66
CA ALA A 17 17.93 17.79 -5.67
C ALA A 17 17.76 19.31 -5.52
N SER A 18 18.86 20.06 -5.61
CA SER A 18 18.86 21.52 -5.51
C SER A 18 18.23 22.22 -6.71
N GLU A 19 18.26 21.59 -7.89
CA GLU A 19 17.58 22.07 -9.09
C GLU A 19 16.07 21.92 -8.91
N LEU A 20 15.61 20.73 -8.52
CA LEU A 20 14.20 20.51 -8.19
C LEU A 20 13.72 21.46 -7.09
N GLN A 21 14.51 21.65 -6.03
CA GLN A 21 14.18 22.56 -4.94
C GLN A 21 13.93 24.00 -5.42
N ARG A 22 14.70 24.45 -6.41
CA ARG A 22 14.56 25.79 -6.98
C ARG A 22 13.26 25.90 -7.79
N SER A 23 12.99 24.93 -8.65
CA SER A 23 11.75 24.88 -9.44
C SER A 23 10.51 24.77 -8.54
N LEU A 24 10.56 24.01 -7.45
CA LEU A 24 9.45 23.96 -6.48
C LEU A 24 9.22 25.32 -5.80
N ALA A 25 10.30 26.04 -5.46
CA ALA A 25 10.21 27.37 -4.84
C ALA A 25 9.60 28.41 -5.79
N GLU A 26 9.85 28.32 -7.10
CA GLU A 26 9.23 29.18 -8.13
C GLU A 26 7.70 29.00 -8.18
N HIS A 27 7.20 27.83 -7.79
CA HIS A 27 5.78 27.52 -7.69
C HIS A 27 5.22 27.67 -6.26
N GLY A 28 5.95 28.34 -5.37
CA GLY A 28 5.50 28.65 -4.00
C GLY A 28 5.79 27.57 -2.96
N LEU A 29 6.41 26.45 -3.34
CA LEU A 29 6.79 25.37 -2.43
C LEU A 29 8.24 25.53 -1.96
N VAL A 30 8.43 26.34 -0.92
CA VAL A 30 9.75 26.60 -0.32
C VAL A 30 10.10 25.48 0.69
N ILE A 31 11.01 24.60 0.29
CA ILE A 31 11.46 23.45 1.08
C ILE A 31 12.88 23.71 1.61
N SER A 32 13.14 23.36 2.88
CA SER A 32 14.49 23.42 3.46
C SER A 32 15.40 22.35 2.86
N ALA A 33 16.72 22.57 2.83
CA ALA A 33 17.67 21.59 2.29
C ALA A 33 17.57 20.21 2.95
N GLY A 34 17.30 20.16 4.26
CA GLY A 34 17.08 18.92 5.00
C GLY A 34 15.82 18.15 4.55
N LYS A 35 14.67 18.84 4.45
CA LYS A 35 13.42 18.24 3.95
C LYS A 35 13.58 17.80 2.49
N MET A 36 14.28 18.58 1.67
CA MET A 36 14.56 18.24 0.28
C MET A 36 15.43 16.98 0.16
N SER A 37 16.47 16.85 0.98
CA SER A 37 17.31 15.65 1.00
C SER A 37 16.52 14.40 1.38
N GLY A 38 15.64 14.51 2.39
CA GLY A 38 14.73 13.44 2.78
C GLY A 38 13.75 13.03 1.67
N LEU A 39 13.20 14.00 0.94
CA LEU A 39 12.35 13.75 -0.22
C LEU A 39 13.14 13.14 -1.40
N TRP A 40 14.39 13.54 -1.62
CA TRP A 40 15.16 13.10 -2.77
C TRP A 40 15.71 11.67 -2.63
N SER A 41 16.21 11.33 -1.44
CA SER A 41 16.94 10.08 -1.20
C SER A 41 16.18 9.08 -0.34
N GLY A 42 15.16 9.52 0.40
CA GLY A 42 14.45 8.72 1.37
C GLY A 42 12.98 8.53 1.03
N GLN A 43 12.23 8.07 2.02
CA GLN A 43 10.77 7.98 1.96
C GLN A 43 10.17 9.02 2.92
N PRO A 44 9.36 9.97 2.44
CA PRO A 44 8.75 10.96 3.31
C PRO A 44 7.80 10.29 4.31
N VAL A 45 7.90 10.70 5.58
CA VAL A 45 6.98 10.25 6.64
C VAL A 45 5.60 10.87 6.48
N SER A 46 5.58 12.15 6.10
CA SER A 46 4.37 12.89 5.78
C SER A 46 4.62 13.84 4.63
N LEU A 47 3.60 14.01 3.80
CA LEU A 47 3.58 14.96 2.70
C LEU A 47 2.16 15.53 2.63
N LYS A 48 2.03 16.84 2.49
CA LYS A 48 0.73 17.45 2.29
C LYS A 48 0.27 17.23 0.84
N LEU A 49 -1.04 17.14 0.63
CA LEU A 49 -1.60 17.01 -0.72
C LEU A 49 -1.31 18.25 -1.57
N GLU A 50 -1.37 19.45 -0.97
CA GLU A 50 -0.99 20.70 -1.64
C GLU A 50 0.47 20.68 -2.14
N ASP A 51 1.41 20.16 -1.33
CA ASP A 51 2.80 20.01 -1.74
C ASP A 51 2.94 18.98 -2.88
N LEU A 52 2.16 17.89 -2.83
CA LEU A 52 2.16 16.85 -3.86
C LEU A 52 1.70 17.40 -5.22
N ASP A 53 0.63 18.20 -5.23
CA ASP A 53 0.11 18.83 -6.44
C ASP A 53 1.16 19.73 -7.10
N VAL A 54 1.88 20.54 -6.31
CA VAL A 54 2.96 21.39 -6.83
C VAL A 54 4.09 20.54 -7.42
N ILE A 55 4.47 19.44 -6.77
CA ILE A 55 5.51 18.54 -7.29
C ILE A 55 5.08 17.92 -8.63
N CYS A 56 3.83 17.46 -8.73
CA CYS A 56 3.27 16.91 -9.96
C CYS A 56 3.26 17.94 -11.09
N VAL A 57 2.88 19.19 -10.81
CA VAL A 57 2.88 20.29 -11.79
C VAL A 57 4.29 20.63 -12.25
N VAL A 58 5.25 20.76 -11.32
CA VAL A 58 6.64 21.12 -11.63
C VAL A 58 7.35 20.03 -12.43
N LEU A 59 7.05 18.77 -12.14
CA LEU A 59 7.62 17.62 -12.85
C LEU A 59 6.78 17.17 -14.05
N ASP A 60 5.62 17.78 -14.29
CA ASP A 60 4.68 17.35 -15.34
C ASP A 60 4.38 15.84 -15.26
N CYS A 61 4.06 15.33 -14.08
CA CYS A 61 3.84 13.90 -13.82
C CYS A 61 2.55 13.62 -13.06
N GLU A 62 2.14 12.35 -13.07
CA GLU A 62 0.98 11.91 -12.30
C GLU A 62 1.39 11.44 -10.89
N ILE A 63 0.43 11.45 -9.98
CA ILE A 63 0.62 10.95 -8.60
C ILE A 63 1.11 9.49 -8.60
N GLY A 64 0.65 8.67 -9.56
CA GLY A 64 1.06 7.27 -9.70
C GLY A 64 2.54 7.09 -10.05
N ASP A 65 3.16 8.09 -10.70
CA ASP A 65 4.59 8.06 -11.00
C ASP A 65 5.44 8.32 -9.76
N LEU A 66 4.90 9.08 -8.80
CA LEU A 66 5.57 9.44 -7.54
C LEU A 66 5.30 8.43 -6.42
N LEU A 67 4.07 7.95 -6.30
CA LEU A 67 3.59 7.06 -5.25
C LEU A 67 3.14 5.73 -5.83
N ILE A 68 4.05 4.75 -5.81
CA ILE A 68 3.79 3.43 -6.38
C ILE A 68 3.16 2.53 -5.30
N PRO A 69 1.97 1.94 -5.53
CA PRO A 69 1.39 0.96 -4.62
C PRO A 69 2.28 -0.28 -4.48
N GLU A 70 2.41 -0.77 -3.25
CA GLU A 70 3.14 -2.01 -2.96
C GLU A 70 2.18 -3.02 -2.35
N PRO A 71 1.38 -3.72 -3.17
CA PRO A 71 0.29 -4.58 -2.69
C PRO A 71 0.81 -5.72 -1.82
N ALA A 72 2.02 -6.24 -2.09
CA ALA A 72 2.64 -7.28 -1.29
C ALA A 72 2.92 -6.87 0.17
N LYS A 73 3.01 -5.57 0.47
CA LYS A 73 3.19 -5.06 1.84
C LYS A 73 1.88 -4.85 2.58
N VAL A 74 0.74 -4.89 1.88
CA VAL A 74 -0.58 -4.67 2.46
C VAL A 74 -1.14 -6.03 2.85
N GLN A 75 -1.25 -6.31 4.15
CA GLN A 75 -1.96 -7.49 4.62
C GLN A 75 -3.47 -7.22 4.52
N SER A 76 -4.14 -7.88 3.58
CA SER A 76 -5.60 -7.90 3.53
C SER A 76 -6.11 -9.00 4.48
N PRO A 77 -6.92 -8.66 5.50
CA PRO A 77 -7.60 -9.66 6.32
C PRO A 77 -8.61 -10.39 5.42
N GLY A 78 -8.22 -11.54 4.87
CA GLY A 78 -9.03 -12.33 3.94
C GLY A 78 -8.25 -13.06 2.84
N GLN A 79 -6.96 -12.76 2.63
CA GLN A 79 -6.15 -13.40 1.56
C GLN A 79 -5.39 -14.66 2.01
N GLN A 80 -5.82 -15.30 3.09
CA GLN A 80 -5.38 -16.64 3.49
C GLN A 80 -6.24 -17.74 2.86
N GLU A 81 -6.65 -17.64 1.60
CA GLU A 81 -7.30 -18.79 0.96
C GLU A 81 -7.26 -18.67 -0.57
N THR A 82 -6.12 -19.00 -1.19
CA THR A 82 -6.07 -19.49 -2.59
C THR A 82 -4.68 -20.02 -2.97
N ALA A 83 -4.03 -20.75 -2.06
CA ALA A 83 -3.09 -21.78 -2.48
C ALA A 83 -3.85 -23.11 -2.59
N ARG A 84 -4.77 -23.21 -3.55
CA ARG A 84 -5.29 -24.50 -3.99
C ARG A 84 -4.22 -25.18 -4.84
N ALA A 85 -3.27 -25.84 -4.18
CA ALA A 85 -2.56 -26.95 -4.77
C ALA A 85 -3.44 -28.20 -4.57
N ALA A 86 -4.18 -28.57 -5.62
CA ALA A 86 -4.81 -29.87 -5.68
C ALA A 86 -3.73 -30.93 -5.88
N VAL A 87 -3.40 -31.66 -4.81
CA VAL A 87 -2.80 -33.00 -4.91
C VAL A 87 -3.64 -33.92 -4.04
N GLY A 88 -4.33 -34.84 -4.70
CA GLY A 88 -5.26 -35.75 -4.08
C GLY A 88 -4.61 -36.57 -2.97
N ALA A 89 -5.22 -36.54 -1.81
CA ALA A 89 -5.17 -37.62 -0.85
C ALA A 89 -6.46 -37.58 -0.03
N SER A 90 -7.33 -38.53 -0.30
CA SER A 90 -8.52 -38.83 0.47
C SER A 90 -8.13 -39.13 1.92
N THR A 91 -8.53 -38.28 2.86
CA THR A 91 -8.68 -38.64 4.27
C THR A 91 -9.94 -38.00 4.82
N THR A 92 -10.93 -38.86 5.01
CA THR A 92 -12.24 -38.62 5.62
C THR A 92 -12.07 -37.86 6.94
N ALA A 93 -12.58 -36.63 7.01
CA ALA A 93 -12.76 -35.93 8.29
C ALA A 93 -13.93 -36.58 9.06
N PRO A 94 -13.82 -36.82 10.38
CA PRO A 94 -14.94 -37.37 11.13
C PRO A 94 -16.03 -36.30 11.25
N THR A 95 -17.22 -36.61 10.72
CA THR A 95 -18.41 -35.79 10.92
C THR A 95 -18.81 -35.88 12.39
N VAL A 96 -18.71 -34.76 13.12
CA VAL A 96 -19.23 -34.66 14.48
C VAL A 96 -20.76 -34.63 14.40
N VAL A 97 -21.40 -35.74 14.77
CA VAL A 97 -22.87 -35.82 14.88
C VAL A 97 -23.28 -35.45 16.31
N PRO A 98 -24.07 -34.39 16.53
CA PRO A 98 -24.57 -34.07 17.87
C PRO A 98 -25.61 -35.11 18.30
N LYS A 99 -25.36 -35.75 19.45
CA LYS A 99 -26.24 -36.76 20.05
C LYS A 99 -27.48 -36.09 20.66
N ARG A 100 -28.67 -36.35 20.13
CA ARG A 100 -29.93 -35.91 20.75
C ARG A 100 -30.10 -36.62 22.09
N ARG A 101 -30.34 -35.84 23.14
CA ARG A 101 -30.68 -36.32 24.48
C ARG A 101 -32.20 -36.49 24.52
N ASP A 102 -32.69 -37.61 24.01
CA ASP A 102 -34.12 -37.92 24.02
C ASP A 102 -34.55 -38.32 25.44
N GLY A 103 -34.76 -37.29 26.26
CA GLY A 103 -35.45 -37.37 27.54
C GLY A 103 -36.83 -36.75 27.41
N ARG A 104 -37.82 -37.54 27.00
CA ARG A 104 -39.24 -37.31 27.30
C ARG A 104 -39.91 -38.65 27.55
N SER A 105 -40.15 -38.92 28.83
CA SER A 105 -41.10 -39.91 29.34
C SER A 105 -42.51 -39.61 28.82
N LEU A 106 -43.24 -40.64 28.41
CA LEU A 106 -44.67 -40.56 28.06
C LEU A 106 -45.51 -40.32 29.34
N PRO A 107 -46.61 -39.54 29.27
CA PRO A 107 -47.54 -39.40 30.39
C PRO A 107 -48.48 -40.63 30.48
N PRO A 108 -49.04 -40.95 31.67
CA PRO A 108 -49.82 -42.16 31.88
C PRO A 108 -51.26 -42.04 31.32
N VAL A 109 -51.86 -43.21 31.09
CA VAL A 109 -53.26 -43.41 30.65
C VAL A 109 -54.28 -43.06 31.73
#